data_AF-A0A7S0V3N6-F1
#
_entry.id   AF-A0A7S0V3N6-F1
#
_cell.length_a   1.000
_cell.length_b   1.000
_cell.length_c   1.000
_cell.angle_alpha   90.00
_cell.angle_beta   90.00
_cell.angle_gamma   90.00
#
_symmetry.space_group_name_H-M   'P 1'
#
loop_
_entity.id
_entity.type
_entity.pdbx_description
1 polymer ?
#
loop_
_entity_poly.entity_id
_entity_poly.type
_entity_poly.pdbx_seq_one_letter_code
_entity_poly.pdbx_strand_id
1 'polypeptide(L)'
;DDDDNDDDNDDDSNDDEEDEFARMKRKREESKGERAKITAAIAAAKSQLNLPLEPETLSEADPEVQLLRQRALAAAAAAAAFPHRVVPVTRPADIEECRTGLPIVSMESEIMEAVTAHDVIVLCGETGCGKTTQVPQFLFEAGFGCTDYPERAGWIGVTQPRRVAAVSTARRVAAELGEADVGGLVGYQVRYDRRTAGQTTRLRFMTDGIVLRQLQEDFLLGMYSVLIVDEAHERSLNTDLLLGMLSRIVPLRRRMFEDQRRMEAAGKLPPPSAAFRRIYPLKLIIMSATLRTQDFTENAKMFPPPSLPPPVIKVPARQYPVTIHFSKRTAMTDYVDAAFRKVSRIHRELPAGGILVFLTGQAEVMRLCQKLKRRFESSSFSEKGGG
;
A
#
# COMPACT_ATOMS: atom_id res chain seq x y z
N ASP A 1 15.26 -34.40 -74.60
CA ASP A 1 16.26 -33.73 -75.44
C ASP A 1 15.87 -32.29 -75.52
N ASP A 2 16.52 -31.46 -74.72
CA ASP A 2 17.12 -30.21 -75.17
C ASP A 2 17.76 -29.55 -73.95
N ASP A 3 19.06 -29.81 -73.85
CA ASP A 3 20.03 -29.16 -72.97
C ASP A 3 20.50 -27.84 -73.61
N ASP A 4 20.62 -26.85 -72.73
CA ASP A 4 21.67 -25.82 -72.59
C ASP A 4 22.01 -24.81 -73.70
N ASN A 5 22.00 -23.52 -73.31
CA ASN A 5 23.17 -22.64 -73.34
C ASN A 5 22.95 -21.36 -72.51
N ASP A 6 23.77 -21.21 -71.47
CA ASP A 6 24.58 -20.07 -71.00
C ASP A 6 24.15 -18.62 -71.30
N ASP A 7 24.08 -17.75 -70.26
CA ASP A 7 25.23 -16.95 -69.80
C ASP A 7 24.85 -15.93 -68.68
N ASP A 8 25.82 -15.71 -67.79
CA ASP A 8 25.81 -14.90 -66.56
C ASP A 8 25.51 -13.40 -66.72
N ASN A 9 24.96 -12.77 -65.66
CA ASN A 9 25.67 -11.72 -64.89
C ASN A 9 24.83 -11.15 -63.73
N ASP A 10 25.53 -10.96 -62.60
CA ASP A 10 25.13 -10.32 -61.35
C ASP A 10 24.71 -8.85 -61.53
N ASP A 11 23.64 -8.44 -60.85
CA ASP A 11 23.56 -7.25 -59.96
C ASP A 11 22.08 -7.01 -59.61
N ASP A 12 21.76 -6.99 -58.32
CA ASP A 12 20.75 -6.10 -57.69
C ASP A 12 20.35 -6.63 -56.31
N SER A 13 21.15 -6.29 -55.30
CA SER A 13 20.82 -6.49 -53.89
C SER A 13 20.99 -5.19 -53.10
N ASN A 14 20.33 -4.09 -53.52
CA ASN A 14 20.34 -2.82 -52.78
C ASN A 14 18.98 -2.08 -52.71
N ASP A 15 17.91 -2.57 -53.34
CA ASP A 15 16.65 -1.80 -53.43
C ASP A 15 15.70 -1.96 -52.22
N ASP A 16 15.86 -3.00 -51.39
CA ASP A 16 14.94 -3.25 -50.27
C ASP A 16 15.30 -2.52 -48.96
N GLU A 17 16.57 -2.13 -48.76
CA GLU A 17 16.98 -1.41 -47.53
C GLU A 17 16.75 0.11 -47.61
N GLU A 18 16.80 0.72 -48.80
CA GLU A 18 16.55 2.16 -48.97
C GLU A 18 15.09 2.53 -48.69
N ASP A 19 14.15 1.65 -49.01
CA ASP A 19 12.72 1.90 -48.89
C ASP A 19 12.22 1.81 -47.42
N GLU A 20 12.84 0.95 -46.60
CA GLU A 20 12.56 0.87 -45.16
C GLU A 20 13.10 2.10 -44.40
N PHE A 21 14.27 2.59 -44.78
CA PHE A 21 14.88 3.78 -44.17
C PHE A 21 14.09 5.06 -44.51
N ALA A 22 13.61 5.19 -45.74
CA ALA A 22 12.74 6.28 -46.17
C ALA A 22 11.41 6.30 -45.39
N ARG A 23 10.84 5.12 -45.12
CA ARG A 23 9.59 4.97 -44.35
C ARG A 23 9.75 5.30 -42.87
N MET A 24 10.89 4.95 -42.25
CA MET A 24 11.21 5.36 -40.88
C MET A 24 11.46 6.87 -40.77
N LYS A 25 12.09 7.49 -41.78
CA LYS A 25 12.33 8.93 -41.81
C LYS A 25 11.02 9.73 -41.89
N ARG A 26 10.07 9.31 -42.75
CA ARG A 26 8.72 9.89 -42.83
C ARG A 26 7.95 9.77 -41.51
N LYS A 27 7.95 8.60 -40.86
CA LYS A 27 7.32 8.42 -39.53
C LYS A 27 7.96 9.29 -38.44
N ARG A 28 9.28 9.49 -38.48
CA ARG A 28 10.00 10.39 -37.56
C ARG A 28 9.66 11.86 -37.81
N GLU A 29 9.50 12.27 -39.07
CA GLU A 29 9.11 13.63 -39.44
C GLU A 29 7.64 13.92 -39.09
N GLU A 30 6.73 12.96 -39.29
CA GLU A 30 5.34 13.04 -38.82
C GLU A 30 5.25 13.11 -37.29
N SER A 31 6.01 12.27 -36.57
CA SER A 31 6.08 12.30 -35.10
C SER A 31 6.67 13.61 -34.55
N LYS A 32 7.65 14.19 -35.26
CA LYS A 32 8.19 15.53 -34.91
C LYS A 32 7.16 16.63 -35.14
N GLY A 33 6.41 16.58 -36.24
CA GLY A 33 5.33 17.52 -36.53
C GLY A 33 4.20 17.45 -35.50
N GLU A 34 3.84 16.26 -35.06
CA GLU A 34 2.80 16.04 -34.05
C GLU A 34 3.26 16.46 -32.65
N ARG A 35 4.52 16.18 -32.28
CA ARG A 35 5.14 16.72 -31.05
C ARG A 35 5.21 18.25 -31.05
N ALA A 36 5.53 18.87 -32.19
CA ALA A 36 5.55 20.33 -32.31
C ALA A 36 4.15 20.93 -32.16
N LYS A 37 3.12 20.29 -32.74
CA LYS A 37 1.71 20.71 -32.58
C LYS A 37 1.22 20.57 -31.14
N ILE A 38 1.56 19.48 -30.45
CA ILE A 38 1.22 19.28 -29.04
C ILE A 38 1.94 20.31 -28.17
N THR A 39 3.20 20.62 -28.47
CA THR A 39 3.99 21.61 -27.72
C THR A 39 3.45 23.02 -27.94
N ALA A 40 3.05 23.37 -29.17
CA ALA A 40 2.39 24.62 -29.49
C ALA A 40 0.99 24.73 -28.84
N ALA A 41 0.22 23.65 -28.80
CA ALA A 41 -1.08 23.60 -28.13
C ALA A 41 -0.95 23.74 -26.60
N ILE A 42 0.08 23.13 -26.01
CA ILE A 42 0.41 23.30 -24.58
C ILE A 42 0.87 24.73 -24.29
N ALA A 43 1.68 25.34 -25.17
CA ALA A 43 2.12 26.73 -25.03
C ALA A 43 0.95 27.73 -25.17
N ALA A 44 0.03 27.50 -26.11
CA ALA A 44 -1.17 28.32 -26.29
C ALA A 44 -2.19 28.13 -25.14
N ALA A 45 -2.32 26.93 -24.60
CA ALA A 45 -3.13 26.67 -23.40
C ALA A 45 -2.52 27.36 -22.16
N LYS A 46 -1.19 27.38 -22.05
CA LYS A 46 -0.46 28.08 -20.98
C LYS A 46 -0.53 29.61 -21.07
N SER A 47 -0.75 30.21 -22.24
CA SER A 47 -0.93 31.67 -22.34
C SER A 47 -2.36 32.12 -22.02
N GLN A 48 -3.35 31.21 -22.12
CA GLN A 48 -4.76 31.50 -21.81
C GLN A 48 -5.11 31.22 -20.34
N LEU A 49 -4.37 30.35 -19.69
CA LEU A 49 -4.43 30.08 -18.27
C LEU A 49 -3.28 30.82 -17.59
N ASN A 50 -3.59 31.85 -16.83
CA ASN A 50 -2.64 32.68 -16.08
C ASN A 50 -1.96 31.88 -14.92
N LEU A 51 -1.33 30.74 -15.24
CA LEU A 51 -0.55 29.93 -14.31
C LEU A 51 0.91 30.39 -14.36
N PRO A 52 1.57 30.61 -13.20
CA PRO A 52 2.98 30.97 -13.15
C PRO A 52 3.85 29.92 -13.84
N LEU A 53 4.67 30.40 -14.77
CA LEU A 53 5.71 29.65 -15.47
C LEU A 53 7.03 29.84 -14.70
N GLU A 54 7.23 29.06 -13.64
CA GLU A 54 8.48 28.52 -13.06
C GLU A 54 8.04 27.69 -11.85
N PRO A 55 8.67 26.55 -11.49
CA PRO A 55 8.52 26.08 -10.11
C PRO A 55 9.00 27.25 -9.26
N GLU A 56 8.14 27.84 -8.42
CA GLU A 56 8.58 28.87 -7.47
C GLU A 56 9.84 28.32 -6.80
N THR A 57 11.00 28.90 -7.14
CA THR A 57 12.25 28.56 -6.49
C THR A 57 12.09 29.09 -5.08
N LEU A 58 11.58 28.24 -4.19
CA LEU A 58 11.48 28.54 -2.77
C LEU A 58 12.87 29.00 -2.34
N SER A 59 12.95 30.26 -1.91
CA SER A 59 14.21 30.87 -1.50
C SER A 59 14.87 29.99 -0.44
N GLU A 60 16.17 29.70 -0.55
CA GLU A 60 16.90 28.96 0.49
C GLU A 60 16.85 29.67 1.86
N ALA A 61 16.49 30.96 1.86
CA ALA A 61 16.27 31.77 3.06
C ALA A 61 14.88 31.61 3.69
N ASP A 62 13.94 30.89 3.04
CA ASP A 62 12.60 30.68 3.56
C ASP A 62 12.67 29.87 4.89
N PRO A 63 12.06 30.36 5.99
CA PRO A 63 12.07 29.66 7.27
C PRO A 63 11.49 28.24 7.19
N GLU A 64 10.56 27.96 6.28
CA GLU A 64 9.99 26.63 6.08
C GLU A 64 10.99 25.68 5.39
N VAL A 65 11.71 26.18 4.38
CA VAL A 65 12.79 25.45 3.69
C VAL A 65 13.97 25.16 4.62
N GLN A 66 14.35 26.12 5.47
CA GLN A 66 15.40 25.93 6.46
C GLN A 66 15.00 24.87 7.51
N LEU A 67 13.76 24.92 7.99
CA LEU A 67 13.23 23.93 8.93
C LEU A 67 13.20 22.52 8.31
N LEU A 68 12.76 22.40 7.06
CA LEU A 68 12.78 21.16 6.28
C LEU A 68 14.20 20.59 6.17
N ARG A 69 15.17 21.43 5.79
CA ARG A 69 16.58 21.02 5.66
C ARG A 69 17.18 20.58 6.99
N GLN A 70 16.94 21.34 8.06
CA GLN A 70 17.46 21.03 9.38
C GLN A 70 16.89 19.70 9.91
N ARG A 71 15.62 19.43 9.65
CA ARG A 71 14.99 18.13 9.97
C ARG A 71 15.45 17.00 9.08
N ALA A 72 15.65 17.22 7.77
CA ALA A 72 16.20 16.23 6.86
C ALA A 72 17.62 15.81 7.28
N LEU A 73 18.45 16.77 7.70
CA LEU A 73 19.78 16.51 8.26
C LEU A 73 19.68 15.75 9.60
N ALA A 74 18.75 16.11 10.48
CA ALA A 74 18.51 15.39 11.73
C ALA A 74 18.01 13.95 11.49
N ALA A 75 17.17 13.76 10.48
CA ALA A 75 16.67 12.45 10.04
C ALA A 75 17.79 11.61 9.43
N ALA A 76 18.65 12.18 8.58
CA ALA A 76 19.82 11.51 8.02
C ALA A 76 20.84 11.13 9.11
N ALA A 77 21.09 12.02 10.08
CA ALA A 77 21.93 11.74 11.23
C ALA A 77 21.34 10.65 12.13
N ALA A 78 20.01 10.64 12.34
CA ALA A 78 19.33 9.57 13.03
C ALA A 78 19.48 8.24 12.27
N ALA A 79 19.25 8.23 10.95
CA ALA A 79 19.43 7.05 10.12
C ALA A 79 20.87 6.50 10.17
N ALA A 80 21.87 7.38 10.10
CA ALA A 80 23.29 7.01 10.20
C ALA A 80 23.70 6.51 11.60
N ALA A 81 23.02 6.97 12.65
CA ALA A 81 23.28 6.51 14.03
C ALA A 81 22.78 5.09 14.29
N PHE A 82 21.93 4.52 13.42
CA PHE A 82 21.48 3.15 13.53
C PHE A 82 22.21 2.28 12.51
N PRO A 83 22.99 1.27 12.95
CA PRO A 83 23.57 0.31 12.03
C PRO A 83 22.45 -0.32 11.19
N HIS A 84 22.68 -0.52 9.89
CA HIS A 84 21.77 -1.28 9.04
C HIS A 84 21.73 -2.72 9.58
N ARG A 85 20.68 -3.08 10.30
CA ARG A 85 20.55 -4.39 10.96
C ARG A 85 19.44 -5.15 10.28
N VAL A 86 19.76 -6.38 9.88
CA VAL A 86 18.87 -7.26 9.12
C VAL A 86 18.59 -8.49 9.98
N VAL A 87 17.32 -8.76 10.25
CA VAL A 87 16.86 -10.02 10.83
C VAL A 87 16.68 -11.00 9.69
N PRO A 88 17.45 -12.10 9.63
CA PRO A 88 17.31 -13.06 8.55
C PRO A 88 15.98 -13.80 8.70
N VAL A 89 15.20 -13.86 7.63
CA VAL A 89 13.96 -14.63 7.54
C VAL A 89 14.13 -15.69 6.46
N THR A 90 13.82 -16.94 6.81
CA THR A 90 13.81 -18.05 5.83
C THR A 90 12.40 -18.28 5.36
N ARG A 91 12.19 -18.27 4.03
CA ARG A 91 10.87 -18.37 3.41
C ARG A 91 10.81 -19.53 2.42
N PRO A 92 9.64 -20.16 2.24
CA PRO A 92 9.41 -21.10 1.14
C PRO A 92 9.63 -20.43 -0.23
N ALA A 93 10.19 -21.17 -1.20
CA ALA A 93 10.60 -20.63 -2.49
C ALA A 93 9.41 -20.09 -3.32
N ASP A 94 8.26 -20.77 -3.26
CA ASP A 94 7.01 -20.38 -3.91
C ASP A 94 6.44 -19.07 -3.35
N ILE A 95 6.55 -18.87 -2.04
CA ILE A 95 6.19 -17.62 -1.37
C ILE A 95 7.12 -16.50 -1.82
N GLU A 96 8.42 -16.76 -1.87
CA GLU A 96 9.40 -15.73 -2.25
C GLU A 96 9.17 -15.25 -3.69
N GLU A 97 8.94 -16.17 -4.63
CA GLU A 97 8.59 -15.84 -6.00
C GLU A 97 7.31 -14.97 -6.06
N CYS A 98 6.25 -15.35 -5.34
CA CYS A 98 5.03 -14.55 -5.29
C CYS A 98 5.25 -13.15 -4.69
N ARG A 99 6.10 -13.03 -3.66
CA ARG A 99 6.43 -11.75 -3.01
C ARG A 99 7.17 -10.83 -3.96
N THR A 100 8.18 -11.31 -4.69
CA THR A 100 8.94 -10.49 -5.66
C THR A 100 8.05 -9.88 -6.75
N GLY A 101 6.91 -10.50 -7.06
CA GLY A 101 5.92 -9.97 -8.01
C GLY A 101 5.09 -8.79 -7.48
N LEU A 102 5.08 -8.52 -6.17
CA LEU A 102 4.26 -7.48 -5.56
C LEU A 102 4.90 -6.09 -5.77
N PRO A 103 4.14 -5.07 -6.25
CA PRO A 103 4.67 -3.73 -6.51
C PRO A 103 5.30 -3.04 -5.30
N ILE A 104 4.86 -3.37 -4.08
CA ILE A 104 5.42 -2.74 -2.88
C ILE A 104 6.85 -3.19 -2.57
N VAL A 105 7.25 -4.39 -3.01
CA VAL A 105 8.57 -4.93 -2.68
C VAL A 105 9.69 -4.10 -3.33
N SER A 106 9.46 -3.58 -4.53
CA SER A 106 10.43 -2.66 -5.17
C SER A 106 10.57 -1.31 -4.45
N MET A 107 9.69 -1.00 -3.49
CA MET A 107 9.73 0.25 -2.73
C MET A 107 10.19 0.05 -1.27
N GLU A 108 10.68 -1.13 -0.91
CA GLU A 108 11.10 -1.44 0.46
C GLU A 108 12.10 -0.41 1.01
N SER A 109 13.15 -0.07 0.24
CA SER A 109 14.17 0.90 0.66
C SER A 109 13.57 2.29 0.93
N GLU A 110 12.75 2.81 0.02
CA GLU A 110 12.10 4.11 0.16
C GLU A 110 11.19 4.16 1.39
N ILE A 111 10.42 3.09 1.63
CA ILE A 111 9.55 2.97 2.80
C ILE A 111 10.38 2.95 4.09
N MET A 112 11.44 2.14 4.14
CA MET A 112 12.26 2.00 5.34
C MET A 112 13.10 3.23 5.66
N GLU A 113 13.57 3.95 4.64
CA GLU A 113 14.20 5.27 4.80
C GLU A 113 13.22 6.27 5.42
N ALA A 114 11.99 6.33 4.91
CA ALA A 114 10.97 7.23 5.44
C ALA A 114 10.56 6.89 6.88
N VAL A 115 10.39 5.60 7.21
CA VAL A 115 10.12 5.14 8.60
C VAL A 115 11.25 5.51 9.55
N THR A 116 12.49 5.42 9.09
CA THR A 116 13.66 5.78 9.90
C THR A 116 13.70 7.29 10.14
N ALA A 117 13.49 8.07 9.09
CA ALA A 117 13.55 9.53 9.09
C ALA A 117 12.40 10.23 9.82
N HIS A 118 11.19 9.67 9.79
CA HIS A 118 9.97 10.33 10.26
C HIS A 118 9.27 9.50 11.32
N ASP A 119 8.59 10.15 12.28
CA ASP A 119 7.79 9.45 13.28
C ASP A 119 6.39 9.08 12.79
N VAL A 120 5.89 9.78 11.76
CA VAL A 120 4.62 9.49 11.10
C VAL A 120 4.83 9.47 9.60
N ILE A 121 4.35 8.44 8.92
CA ILE A 121 4.32 8.36 7.46
C ILE A 121 2.93 7.93 6.96
N VAL A 122 2.58 8.36 5.74
CA VAL A 122 1.35 7.93 5.05
C VAL A 122 1.75 7.11 3.82
N LEU A 123 1.25 5.88 3.74
CA LEU A 123 1.50 4.98 2.63
C LEU A 123 0.20 4.75 1.84
N CYS A 124 0.19 5.20 0.59
CA CYS A 124 -0.93 5.08 -0.31
C CYS A 124 -0.65 4.09 -1.43
N GLY A 125 -1.62 3.27 -1.79
CA GLY A 125 -1.53 2.40 -2.95
C GLY A 125 -2.73 1.49 -2.99
N GLU A 126 -3.14 0.99 -4.14
CA GLU A 126 -4.40 0.25 -4.25
C GLU A 126 -4.41 -1.08 -3.47
N THR A 127 -5.59 -1.68 -3.29
CA THR A 127 -5.68 -3.03 -2.74
C THR A 127 -4.95 -4.01 -3.66
N GLY A 128 -4.29 -5.01 -3.07
CA GLY A 128 -3.51 -5.99 -3.84
C GLY A 128 -2.07 -5.58 -4.18
N CYS A 129 -1.63 -4.35 -3.90
CA CYS A 129 -0.21 -4.00 -4.10
C CYS A 129 0.74 -4.55 -3.01
N GLY A 130 0.21 -5.10 -1.92
CA GLY A 130 0.97 -5.78 -0.86
C GLY A 130 1.20 -4.99 0.43
N LYS A 131 0.66 -3.77 0.60
CA LYS A 131 0.83 -2.92 1.82
C LYS A 131 0.67 -3.69 3.13
N THR A 132 -0.51 -4.27 3.30
CA THR A 132 -0.95 -4.93 4.53
C THR A 132 -0.11 -6.16 4.89
N THR A 133 0.43 -6.87 3.89
CA THR A 133 1.21 -8.10 4.12
C THR A 133 2.71 -7.84 4.20
N GLN A 134 3.26 -6.90 3.41
CA GLN A 134 4.70 -6.71 3.29
C GLN A 134 5.29 -5.66 4.25
N VAL A 135 4.61 -4.54 4.50
CA VAL A 135 5.16 -3.48 5.38
C VAL A 135 5.51 -3.99 6.79
N PRO A 136 4.67 -4.83 7.45
CA PRO A 136 5.03 -5.39 8.74
C PRO A 136 6.29 -6.28 8.68
N GLN A 137 6.51 -6.98 7.56
CA GLN A 137 7.69 -7.82 7.35
C GLN A 137 8.95 -6.97 7.16
N PHE A 138 8.89 -5.91 6.35
CA PHE A 138 10.03 -4.98 6.18
C PHE A 138 10.47 -4.39 7.52
N LEU A 139 9.51 -4.01 8.38
CA LEU A 139 9.79 -3.54 9.72
C LEU A 139 10.47 -4.61 10.58
N PHE A 140 9.96 -5.84 10.55
CA PHE A 140 10.54 -6.93 11.31
C PHE A 140 11.97 -7.26 10.84
N GLU A 141 12.19 -7.33 9.53
CA GLU A 141 13.50 -7.51 8.90
C GLU A 141 14.47 -6.38 9.26
N ALA A 142 13.98 -5.15 9.44
CA ALA A 142 14.75 -4.02 9.93
C ALA A 142 14.94 -3.99 11.48
N GLY A 143 14.55 -5.05 12.19
CA GLY A 143 14.77 -5.23 13.63
C GLY A 143 13.69 -4.65 14.54
N PHE A 144 12.55 -4.18 14.02
CA PHE A 144 11.42 -3.83 14.87
C PHE A 144 10.80 -5.08 15.51
N GLY A 145 10.48 -5.01 16.81
CA GLY A 145 10.01 -6.16 17.60
C GLY A 145 11.12 -7.06 18.14
N CYS A 146 12.39 -6.82 17.83
CA CYS A 146 13.49 -7.62 18.36
C CYS A 146 13.97 -7.08 19.70
N THR A 147 14.10 -7.95 20.70
CA THR A 147 14.55 -7.58 22.06
C THR A 147 16.02 -7.19 22.12
N ASP A 148 16.80 -7.56 21.11
CA ASP A 148 18.22 -7.21 20.99
C ASP A 148 18.43 -5.71 20.80
N TYR A 149 17.36 -4.98 20.47
CA TYR A 149 17.36 -3.53 20.20
C TYR A 149 16.38 -2.84 21.14
N PRO A 150 16.81 -2.33 22.30
CA PRO A 150 15.92 -1.72 23.28
C PRO A 150 15.00 -0.64 22.69
N GLU A 151 15.51 0.16 21.76
CA GLU A 151 14.76 1.23 21.08
C GLU A 151 13.68 0.75 20.10
N ARG A 152 13.78 -0.50 19.62
CA ARG A 152 12.88 -1.13 18.65
C ARG A 152 12.18 -2.38 19.21
N ALA A 153 12.40 -2.71 20.49
CA ALA A 153 11.94 -3.94 21.12
C ALA A 153 10.41 -4.04 21.29
N GLY A 154 9.71 -2.90 21.23
CA GLY A 154 8.24 -2.90 21.25
C GLY A 154 7.66 -3.62 20.03
N TRP A 155 6.44 -4.13 20.16
CA TRP A 155 5.74 -4.85 19.09
C TRP A 155 5.49 -3.98 17.87
N ILE A 156 5.35 -4.66 16.73
CA ILE A 156 4.77 -4.11 15.50
C ILE A 156 3.27 -4.42 15.56
N GLY A 157 2.46 -3.40 15.83
CA GLY A 157 1.00 -3.51 15.80
C GLY A 157 0.45 -3.15 14.43
N VAL A 158 -0.48 -3.94 13.91
CA VAL A 158 -1.21 -3.64 12.67
C VAL A 158 -2.70 -3.66 12.97
N THR A 159 -3.37 -2.52 12.79
CA THR A 159 -4.81 -2.43 12.98
C THR A 159 -5.56 -2.65 11.67
N GLN A 160 -6.74 -3.24 11.78
CA GLN A 160 -7.67 -3.49 10.69
C GLN A 160 -9.08 -3.08 11.15
N PRO A 161 -9.89 -2.44 10.31
CA PRO A 161 -11.26 -2.09 10.69
C PRO A 161 -12.14 -3.33 10.89
N ARG A 162 -11.80 -4.45 10.21
CA ARG A 162 -12.61 -5.68 10.18
C ARG A 162 -11.92 -6.84 10.88
N ARG A 163 -12.69 -7.59 11.68
CA ARG A 163 -12.21 -8.80 12.37
C ARG A 163 -11.69 -9.85 11.41
N VAL A 164 -12.42 -10.10 10.32
CA VAL A 164 -12.03 -11.12 9.33
C VAL A 164 -10.70 -10.77 8.67
N ALA A 165 -10.50 -9.49 8.32
CA ALA A 165 -9.24 -9.00 7.76
C ALA A 165 -8.06 -9.18 8.72
N ALA A 166 -8.22 -8.81 10.00
CA ALA A 166 -7.17 -9.01 11.01
C ALA A 166 -6.73 -10.49 11.10
N VAL A 167 -7.70 -11.42 11.14
CA VAL A 167 -7.41 -12.86 11.24
C VAL A 167 -6.79 -13.42 9.97
N SER A 168 -7.36 -13.10 8.79
CA SER A 168 -6.87 -13.63 7.51
C SER A 168 -5.47 -13.11 7.18
N THR A 169 -5.22 -11.82 7.42
CA THR A 169 -3.92 -11.21 7.18
C THR A 169 -2.86 -11.77 8.12
N ALA A 170 -3.17 -11.95 9.41
CA ALA A 170 -2.22 -12.55 10.34
C ALA A 170 -1.79 -13.95 9.89
N ARG A 171 -2.74 -14.80 9.49
CA ARG A 171 -2.44 -16.14 8.96
C ARG A 171 -1.61 -16.08 7.69
N ARG A 172 -1.93 -15.16 6.79
CA ARG A 172 -1.17 -14.96 5.56
C ARG A 172 0.27 -14.56 5.86
N VAL A 173 0.49 -13.59 6.74
CA VAL A 173 1.82 -13.11 7.11
C VAL A 173 2.61 -14.14 7.91
N ALA A 174 1.95 -14.93 8.77
CA ALA A 174 2.58 -16.06 9.46
C ALA A 174 3.13 -17.09 8.45
N ALA A 175 2.32 -17.49 7.47
CA ALA A 175 2.76 -18.39 6.41
C ALA A 175 3.89 -17.78 5.57
N GLU A 176 3.82 -16.49 5.23
CA GLU A 176 4.87 -15.80 4.48
C GLU A 176 6.20 -15.68 5.23
N LEU A 177 6.18 -15.69 6.57
CA LEU A 177 7.36 -15.72 7.43
C LEU A 177 7.83 -17.14 7.79
N GLY A 178 7.24 -18.17 7.17
CA GLY A 178 7.62 -19.56 7.39
C GLY A 178 7.02 -20.22 8.64
N GLU A 179 6.04 -19.59 9.30
CA GLU A 179 5.32 -20.22 10.42
C GLU A 179 4.19 -21.13 9.93
N ALA A 180 3.97 -22.24 10.63
CA ALA A 180 2.92 -23.21 10.27
C ALA A 180 1.50 -22.67 10.53
N ASP A 181 1.34 -21.88 11.59
CA ASP A 181 0.11 -21.12 11.91
C ASP A 181 0.49 -19.92 12.78
N VAL A 182 -0.48 -19.04 13.01
CA VAL A 182 -0.35 -17.93 13.95
C VAL A 182 -0.14 -18.45 15.39
N GLY A 183 0.66 -17.74 16.19
CA GLY A 183 0.83 -18.01 17.62
C GLY A 183 2.28 -17.93 18.10
N GLY A 184 3.22 -18.01 17.17
CA GLY A 184 4.64 -17.77 17.41
C GLY A 184 4.98 -16.28 17.31
N LEU A 185 5.71 -15.92 16.27
CA LEU A 185 6.15 -14.59 15.91
C LEU A 185 4.97 -13.69 15.50
N VAL A 186 4.02 -14.25 14.74
CA VAL A 186 2.84 -13.54 14.23
C VAL A 186 1.60 -13.97 14.99
N GLY A 187 0.79 -12.97 15.35
CA GLY A 187 -0.41 -13.16 16.14
C GLY A 187 -1.52 -12.23 15.75
N TYR A 188 -2.74 -12.55 16.21
CA TYR A 188 -3.86 -11.63 16.12
C TYR A 188 -4.64 -11.49 17.43
N GLN A 189 -5.35 -10.37 17.57
CA GLN A 189 -6.27 -10.11 18.66
C GLN A 189 -7.52 -9.39 18.17
N VAL A 190 -8.68 -10.00 18.35
CA VAL A 190 -9.99 -9.41 18.01
C VAL A 190 -10.97 -9.54 19.17
N ARG A 191 -12.12 -8.85 19.10
CA ARG A 191 -13.15 -8.97 20.13
C ARG A 191 -13.60 -10.44 20.26
N TYR A 192 -13.63 -10.94 21.50
CA TYR A 192 -13.99 -12.32 21.86
C TYR A 192 -13.04 -13.41 21.37
N ASP A 193 -11.90 -13.07 20.77
CA ASP A 193 -10.88 -14.05 20.38
C ASP A 193 -9.48 -13.47 20.60
N ARG A 194 -8.78 -14.05 21.58
CA ARG A 194 -7.43 -13.66 22.00
C ARG A 194 -6.42 -14.79 21.79
N ARG A 195 -6.72 -15.78 20.95
CA ARG A 195 -5.99 -17.07 20.94
C ARG A 195 -4.52 -16.99 20.52
N THR A 196 -3.97 -15.82 20.16
CA THR A 196 -2.75 -15.81 19.37
C THR A 196 -1.76 -14.69 19.64
N ALA A 197 -1.81 -14.04 20.81
CA ALA A 197 -0.88 -12.95 21.17
C ALA A 197 -0.01 -13.33 22.38
N GLY A 198 0.82 -14.37 22.21
CA GLY A 198 1.72 -14.90 23.24
C GLY A 198 2.90 -13.98 23.58
N GLN A 199 3.77 -14.42 24.50
CA GLN A 199 4.97 -13.68 24.90
C GLN A 199 6.04 -13.61 23.78
N THR A 200 6.02 -14.57 22.85
CA THR A 200 6.92 -14.65 21.69
C THR A 200 6.50 -13.74 20.54
N THR A 201 5.22 -13.36 20.48
CA THR A 201 4.65 -12.60 19.37
C THR A 201 5.24 -11.20 19.29
N ARG A 202 5.75 -10.84 18.10
CA ARG A 202 6.30 -9.51 17.78
C ARG A 202 5.44 -8.74 16.79
N LEU A 203 4.78 -9.46 15.89
CA LEU A 203 3.84 -8.93 14.90
C LEU A 203 2.40 -9.22 15.34
N ARG A 204 1.63 -8.18 15.64
CA ARG A 204 0.26 -8.32 16.16
C ARG A 204 -0.76 -7.64 15.26
N PHE A 205 -1.61 -8.42 14.63
CA PHE A 205 -2.76 -7.93 13.87
C PHE A 205 -3.98 -7.80 14.78
N MET A 206 -4.69 -6.69 14.72
CA MET A 206 -5.81 -6.48 15.62
C MET A 206 -6.87 -5.57 15.02
N THR A 207 -8.05 -5.55 15.64
CA THR A 207 -9.02 -4.51 15.29
C THR A 207 -8.71 -3.19 15.98
N ASP A 208 -9.07 -2.05 15.38
CA ASP A 208 -8.89 -0.71 15.96
C ASP A 208 -9.38 -0.62 17.42
N GLY A 209 -10.54 -1.23 17.71
CA GLY A 209 -11.14 -1.27 19.05
C GLY A 209 -10.30 -2.00 20.11
N ILE A 210 -9.39 -2.90 19.72
CA ILE A 210 -8.46 -3.54 20.66
C ILE A 210 -7.37 -2.55 21.08
N VAL A 211 -6.82 -1.78 20.15
CA VAL A 211 -5.82 -0.74 20.47
C VAL A 211 -6.47 0.37 21.30
N LEU A 212 -7.68 0.80 20.95
CA LEU A 212 -8.44 1.77 21.74
C LEU A 212 -8.65 1.31 23.19
N ARG A 213 -8.85 0.01 23.42
CA ARG A 213 -8.91 -0.55 24.78
C ARG A 213 -7.54 -0.53 25.46
N GLN A 214 -6.47 -0.90 24.75
CA GLN A 214 -5.11 -0.84 25.29
C GLN A 214 -4.71 0.59 25.67
N LEU A 215 -5.16 1.59 24.92
CA LEU A 215 -4.98 3.01 25.25
C LEU A 215 -5.60 3.41 26.59
N GLN A 216 -6.67 2.73 27.04
CA GLN A 216 -7.26 2.96 28.36
C GLN A 216 -6.41 2.35 29.48
N GLU A 217 -5.65 1.29 29.18
CA GLU A 217 -4.78 0.59 30.14
C GLU A 217 -3.37 1.23 30.20
N ASP A 218 -2.80 1.55 29.04
CA ASP A 218 -1.53 2.27 28.87
C ASP A 218 -1.68 3.33 27.77
N PHE A 219 -1.83 4.58 28.19
CA PHE A 219 -1.98 5.73 27.29
C PHE A 219 -0.77 5.95 26.38
N LEU A 220 0.44 5.58 26.82
CA LEU A 220 1.65 5.77 26.03
C LEU A 220 1.90 4.62 25.06
N LEU A 221 1.11 3.55 25.10
CA LEU A 221 1.29 2.39 24.24
C LEU A 221 2.74 1.89 24.27
N GLY A 222 3.36 1.86 25.45
CA GLY A 222 4.80 1.59 25.64
C GLY A 222 5.22 0.18 25.18
N MET A 223 4.25 -0.71 24.99
CA MET A 223 4.45 -2.03 24.41
C MET A 223 4.73 -2.03 22.90
N TYR A 224 4.48 -0.92 22.19
CA TYR A 224 4.66 -0.79 20.74
C TYR A 224 5.88 0.07 20.39
N SER A 225 6.64 -0.39 19.38
CA SER A 225 7.66 0.41 18.69
C SER A 225 7.12 1.00 17.39
N VAL A 226 6.23 0.27 16.72
CA VAL A 226 5.52 0.69 15.51
C VAL A 226 4.05 0.35 15.63
N LEU A 227 3.19 1.27 15.20
CA LEU A 227 1.77 1.03 15.00
C LEU A 227 1.39 1.39 13.56
N ILE A 228 0.82 0.43 12.86
CA ILE A 228 0.30 0.57 11.51
C ILE A 228 -1.22 0.65 11.61
N VAL A 229 -1.80 1.74 11.13
CA VAL A 229 -3.25 1.90 10.99
C VAL A 229 -3.59 1.64 9.52
N ASP A 230 -4.14 0.46 9.24
CA ASP A 230 -4.47 0.05 7.87
C ASP A 230 -5.90 0.43 7.48
N GLU A 231 -6.17 0.43 6.17
CA GLU A 231 -7.49 0.68 5.60
C GLU A 231 -8.08 2.02 6.07
N ALA A 232 -7.23 3.05 6.29
CA ALA A 232 -7.65 4.34 6.82
C ALA A 232 -8.68 5.08 5.91
N HIS A 233 -8.79 4.65 4.66
CA HIS A 233 -9.81 5.11 3.71
C HIS A 233 -11.23 4.63 4.02
N GLU A 234 -11.42 3.59 4.86
CA GLU A 234 -12.75 3.19 5.31
C GLU A 234 -13.38 4.24 6.25
N ARG A 235 -12.57 5.13 6.86
CA ARG A 235 -13.00 6.24 7.74
C ARG A 235 -13.97 5.78 8.82
N SER A 236 -13.70 4.63 9.43
CA SER A 236 -14.50 4.14 10.54
C SER A 236 -14.33 5.04 11.77
N LEU A 237 -15.37 5.15 12.61
CA LEU A 237 -15.32 5.96 13.83
C LEU A 237 -14.14 5.57 14.74
N ASN A 238 -13.86 4.26 14.86
CA ASN A 238 -12.77 3.77 15.70
C ASN A 238 -11.41 4.14 15.10
N THR A 239 -11.27 4.07 13.78
CA THR A 239 -10.05 4.45 13.06
C THR A 239 -9.76 5.93 13.25
N ASP A 240 -10.76 6.79 13.03
CA ASP A 240 -10.63 8.25 13.19
C ASP A 240 -10.32 8.64 14.65
N LEU A 241 -10.96 7.99 15.63
CA LEU A 241 -10.66 8.19 17.06
C LEU A 241 -9.23 7.76 17.39
N LEU A 242 -8.82 6.58 16.92
CA LEU A 242 -7.47 6.05 17.15
C LEU A 242 -6.41 6.99 16.55
N LEU A 243 -6.61 7.43 15.32
CA LEU A 243 -5.76 8.41 14.64
C LEU A 243 -5.69 9.74 15.42
N GLY A 244 -6.83 10.23 15.92
CA GLY A 244 -6.89 11.41 16.79
C GLY A 244 -6.05 11.25 18.06
N MET A 245 -6.12 10.09 18.73
CA MET A 245 -5.30 9.81 19.93
C MET A 245 -3.81 9.70 19.59
N LEU A 246 -3.47 8.97 18.53
CA LEU A 246 -2.08 8.75 18.09
C LEU A 246 -1.40 10.05 17.66
N SER A 247 -2.17 11.00 17.11
CA SER A 247 -1.69 12.34 16.77
C SER A 247 -1.13 13.12 17.98
N ARG A 248 -1.51 12.73 19.20
CA ARG A 248 -1.01 13.30 20.45
C ARG A 248 0.04 12.43 21.11
N ILE A 249 -0.11 11.12 21.04
CA ILE A 249 0.78 10.15 21.69
C ILE A 249 2.15 10.11 21.00
N VAL A 250 2.20 10.13 19.66
CA VAL A 250 3.47 10.05 18.92
C VAL A 250 4.39 11.24 19.25
N PRO A 251 3.94 12.51 19.15
CA PRO A 251 4.76 13.65 19.57
C PRO A 251 5.11 13.64 21.06
N LEU A 252 4.17 13.22 21.92
CA LEU A 252 4.42 13.12 23.36
C LEU A 252 5.55 12.14 23.67
N ARG A 253 5.52 10.94 23.11
CA ARG A 253 6.59 9.95 23.27
C ARG A 253 7.92 10.45 22.75
N ARG A 254 7.93 11.18 21.63
CA ARG A 254 9.14 11.78 21.08
C ARG A 254 9.76 12.80 22.04
N ARG A 255 8.94 13.72 22.56
CA ARG A 255 9.38 14.71 23.56
C ARG A 255 9.90 14.04 24.83
N MET A 256 9.18 13.05 25.36
CA MET A 256 9.59 12.30 26.55
C MET A 256 10.92 11.57 26.33
N PHE A 257 11.14 10.99 25.15
CA PHE A 257 12.41 10.37 24.80
C PHE A 257 13.57 11.38 24.75
N GLU A 258 13.34 12.56 24.18
CA GLU A 258 14.35 13.63 24.12
C GLU A 258 14.70 14.17 25.51
N ASP A 259 13.69 14.41 26.36
CA ASP A 259 13.91 14.82 27.74
C ASP A 259 14.62 13.73 28.56
N GLN A 260 14.26 12.46 28.34
CA GLN A 260 14.97 11.31 28.92
C GLN A 260 16.46 11.30 28.51
N ARG A 261 16.77 11.49 27.21
CA ARG A 261 18.16 11.54 26.74
C ARG A 261 18.94 12.71 27.34
N ARG A 262 18.32 13.88 27.52
CA ARG A 262 18.93 15.04 28.20
C ARG A 262 19.25 14.73 29.66
N MET A 263 18.33 14.07 30.37
CA MET A 263 18.55 13.64 31.75
C MET A 263 19.65 12.59 31.85
N GLU A 264 19.71 11.66 30.90
CA GLU A 264 20.77 10.64 30.83
C GLU A 264 22.14 11.27 30.61
N ALA A 265 22.26 12.21 29.66
CA ALA A 265 23.48 12.96 29.42
C ALA A 265 23.91 13.81 30.64
N ALA A 266 22.95 14.26 31.45
CA ALA A 266 23.21 14.98 32.69
C ALA A 266 23.49 14.06 33.90
N GLY A 267 23.50 12.73 33.72
CA GLY A 267 23.69 11.75 34.80
C GLY A 267 22.56 11.70 35.83
N LYS A 268 21.39 12.28 35.51
CA LYS A 268 20.23 12.38 36.41
C LYS A 268 19.19 11.29 36.21
N LEU A 269 19.38 10.42 35.21
CA LEU A 269 18.40 9.41 34.86
C LEU A 269 18.59 8.16 35.73
N PRO A 270 17.56 7.71 36.47
CA PRO A 270 17.67 6.49 37.26
C PRO A 270 17.90 5.27 36.34
N PRO A 271 18.52 4.20 36.87
CA PRO A 271 18.66 2.95 36.13
C PRO A 271 17.27 2.38 35.80
N PRO A 272 17.13 1.69 34.65
CA PRO A 272 15.88 1.02 34.30
C PRO A 272 15.42 0.09 35.42
N SER A 273 14.15 0.18 35.81
CA SER A 273 13.55 -0.66 36.84
C SER A 273 12.10 -1.00 36.50
N ALA A 274 11.47 -1.90 37.28
CA ALA A 274 10.05 -2.21 37.12
C ALA A 274 9.16 -0.97 37.26
N ALA A 275 9.58 0.01 38.07
CA ALA A 275 8.89 1.28 38.28
C ALA A 275 9.27 2.36 37.25
N PHE A 276 10.44 2.26 36.62
CA PHE A 276 10.93 3.22 35.63
C PHE A 276 11.38 2.52 34.35
N ARG A 277 10.47 2.42 33.39
CA ARG A 277 10.77 1.90 32.05
C ARG A 277 11.26 3.04 31.16
N ARG A 278 12.31 2.77 30.38
CA ARG A 278 12.78 3.68 29.34
C ARG A 278 11.67 3.87 28.30
N ILE A 279 11.45 5.10 27.89
CA ILE A 279 10.52 5.46 26.83
C ILE A 279 11.30 5.57 25.54
N TYR A 280 10.72 5.08 24.45
CA TYR A 280 11.27 5.20 23.10
C TYR A 280 10.22 5.83 22.16
N PRO A 281 10.63 6.43 21.04
CA PRO A 281 9.70 6.96 20.04
C PRO A 281 8.74 5.88 19.53
N LEU A 282 7.53 6.28 19.13
CA LEU A 282 6.58 5.42 18.43
C LEU A 282 6.57 5.81 16.96
N LYS A 283 6.76 4.84 16.07
CA LYS A 283 6.55 5.05 14.64
C LYS A 283 5.09 4.77 14.29
N LEU A 284 4.47 5.68 13.54
CA LEU A 284 3.10 5.54 13.04
C LEU A 284 3.11 5.46 11.52
N ILE A 285 2.51 4.41 10.98
CA ILE A 285 2.31 4.24 9.54
C ILE A 285 0.81 4.22 9.27
N ILE A 286 0.32 5.16 8.46
CA ILE A 286 -1.08 5.21 8.05
C ILE A 286 -1.17 4.64 6.63
N MET A 287 -1.84 3.51 6.45
CA MET A 287 -2.00 2.89 5.14
C MET A 287 -3.41 3.15 4.59
N SER A 288 -3.47 3.55 3.32
CA SER A 288 -4.71 3.86 2.62
C SER A 288 -4.71 3.25 1.22
N ALA A 289 -5.84 2.65 0.82
CA ALA A 289 -6.03 2.16 -0.54
C ALA A 289 -6.23 3.28 -1.57
N THR A 290 -6.64 4.47 -1.10
CA THR A 290 -7.01 5.59 -1.97
C THR A 290 -5.96 6.70 -1.92
N LEU A 291 -5.79 7.41 -3.04
CA LEU A 291 -4.91 8.57 -3.16
C LEU A 291 -5.46 9.85 -2.51
N ARG A 292 -6.55 9.78 -1.72
CA ARG A 292 -7.08 10.92 -0.96
C ARG A 292 -6.22 11.19 0.28
N THR A 293 -5.00 11.68 0.04
CA THR A 293 -3.98 11.93 1.06
C THR A 293 -4.22 13.22 1.83
N GLN A 294 -5.02 14.12 1.25
CA GLN A 294 -5.31 15.47 1.74
C GLN A 294 -5.89 15.46 3.16
N ASP A 295 -6.77 14.50 3.46
CA ASP A 295 -7.37 14.33 4.78
C ASP A 295 -6.33 14.13 5.90
N PHE A 296 -5.15 13.58 5.56
CA PHE A 296 -4.06 13.34 6.50
C PHE A 296 -2.98 14.40 6.42
N THR A 297 -2.67 14.93 5.22
CA THR A 297 -1.59 15.90 5.03
C THR A 297 -1.99 17.34 5.34
N GLU A 298 -3.25 17.72 5.07
CA GLU A 298 -3.72 19.11 5.21
C GLU A 298 -4.40 19.35 6.58
N ASN A 299 -4.55 18.30 7.39
CA ASN A 299 -5.20 18.40 8.69
C ASN A 299 -4.25 18.93 9.77
N ALA A 300 -4.14 20.26 9.83
CA ALA A 300 -3.33 20.96 10.82
C ALA A 300 -3.75 20.72 12.28
N LYS A 301 -4.93 20.14 12.57
CA LYS A 301 -5.30 19.75 13.94
C LYS A 301 -4.68 18.41 14.36
N MET A 302 -4.48 17.53 13.39
CA MET A 302 -3.88 16.21 13.59
C MET A 302 -2.35 16.31 13.59
N PHE A 303 -1.78 17.13 12.70
CA PHE A 303 -0.33 17.38 12.67
C PHE A 303 -0.06 18.89 12.79
N PRO A 304 -0.18 19.46 14.02
CA PRO A 304 -0.08 20.90 14.22
C PRO A 304 1.34 21.42 14.07
N PRO A 305 1.53 22.62 13.49
CA PRO A 305 2.82 23.29 13.50
C PRO A 305 3.43 23.32 14.93
N PRO A 306 4.74 23.06 15.06
CA PRO A 306 5.74 23.04 13.99
C PRO A 306 5.90 21.68 13.29
N SER A 307 5.07 20.66 13.52
CA SER A 307 5.21 19.39 12.79
C SER A 307 4.92 19.59 11.30
N LEU A 308 5.81 19.11 10.44
CA LEU A 308 5.56 19.07 9.00
C LEU A 308 4.46 18.05 8.72
N PRO A 309 3.71 18.20 7.61
CA PRO A 309 2.82 17.16 7.16
C PRO A 309 3.60 15.84 6.99
N PRO A 310 3.01 14.69 7.36
CA PRO A 310 3.68 13.41 7.21
C PRO A 310 3.99 13.16 5.72
N PRO A 311 5.18 12.63 5.39
CA PRO A 311 5.50 12.29 4.01
C PRO A 311 4.54 11.22 3.49
N VAL A 312 4.14 11.39 2.22
CA VAL A 312 3.24 10.47 1.52
C VAL A 312 4.05 9.66 0.52
N ILE A 313 4.08 8.34 0.71
CA ILE A 313 4.65 7.40 -0.24
C ILE A 313 3.52 6.79 -1.07
N LYS A 314 3.66 6.84 -2.41
CA LYS A 314 2.68 6.30 -3.34
C LYS A 314 3.21 5.02 -3.98
N VAL A 315 2.64 3.89 -3.57
CA VAL A 315 2.92 2.57 -4.14
C VAL A 315 2.21 2.45 -5.48
N PRO A 316 2.95 2.20 -6.58
CA PRO A 316 2.35 1.99 -7.89
C PRO A 316 1.49 0.73 -7.84
N ALA A 317 0.32 0.79 -8.48
CA ALA A 317 -0.55 -0.35 -8.65
C ALA A 317 -0.47 -0.84 -10.10
N ARG A 318 -0.48 -2.16 -10.30
CA ARG A 318 -0.72 -2.75 -11.62
C ARG A 318 -2.21 -2.65 -11.90
N GLN A 319 -2.65 -1.51 -12.40
CA GLN A 319 -4.02 -1.36 -12.90
C GLN A 319 -4.13 -2.06 -14.24
N TYR A 320 -5.06 -3.00 -14.35
CA TYR A 320 -5.51 -3.50 -15.65
C TYR A 320 -6.63 -2.61 -16.16
N PRO A 321 -6.66 -2.26 -17.46
CA PRO A 321 -7.69 -1.39 -18.00
C PRO A 321 -9.07 -2.05 -17.85
N VAL A 322 -9.99 -1.34 -17.18
CA VAL A 322 -11.38 -1.77 -17.02
C VAL A 322 -12.28 -0.96 -17.94
N THR A 323 -12.94 -1.62 -18.89
CA THR A 323 -13.91 -0.96 -19.76
C THR A 323 -15.26 -0.84 -19.03
N ILE A 324 -15.74 0.39 -18.84
CA ILE A 324 -16.97 0.67 -18.10
C ILE A 324 -18.17 0.70 -19.06
N HIS A 325 -19.19 -0.13 -18.79
CA HIS A 325 -20.42 -0.18 -19.58
C HIS A 325 -21.63 0.29 -18.77
N PHE A 326 -22.22 1.42 -19.15
CA PHE A 326 -23.44 1.94 -18.54
C PHE A 326 -24.70 1.38 -19.20
N SER A 327 -25.75 1.15 -18.41
CA SER A 327 -27.07 0.82 -18.95
C SER A 327 -27.78 2.10 -19.40
N LYS A 328 -28.50 2.06 -20.53
CA LYS A 328 -29.25 3.22 -21.05
C LYS A 328 -30.35 3.72 -20.10
N ARG A 329 -30.88 2.83 -19.26
CA ARG A 329 -31.93 3.13 -18.27
C ARG A 329 -31.57 2.48 -16.94
N THR A 330 -31.77 3.22 -15.85
CA THR A 330 -31.57 2.71 -14.49
C THR A 330 -32.80 1.93 -14.04
N ALA A 331 -32.60 0.72 -13.52
CA ALA A 331 -33.68 -0.07 -12.95
C ALA A 331 -34.04 0.48 -11.56
N MET A 332 -35.18 1.15 -11.44
CA MET A 332 -35.58 1.86 -10.21
C MET A 332 -36.26 0.96 -9.16
N THR A 333 -36.77 -0.22 -9.56
CA THR A 333 -37.62 -1.07 -8.71
C THR A 333 -37.00 -2.43 -8.38
N ASP A 334 -36.55 -3.20 -9.37
CA ASP A 334 -35.89 -4.50 -9.14
C ASP A 334 -34.53 -4.56 -9.85
N TYR A 335 -33.54 -3.92 -9.24
CA TYR A 335 -32.16 -3.95 -9.74
C TYR A 335 -31.53 -5.35 -9.59
N VAL A 336 -32.04 -6.20 -8.69
CA VAL A 336 -31.58 -7.59 -8.53
C VAL A 336 -31.94 -8.41 -9.75
N ASP A 337 -33.13 -8.22 -10.32
CA ASP A 337 -33.50 -8.86 -11.60
C ASP A 337 -32.69 -8.29 -12.78
N ALA A 338 -32.45 -6.97 -12.80
CA ALA A 338 -31.57 -6.37 -13.80
C ALA A 338 -30.14 -6.94 -13.74
N ALA A 339 -29.60 -7.14 -12.53
CA ALA A 339 -28.32 -7.79 -12.29
C ALA A 339 -28.34 -9.25 -12.78
N PHE A 340 -29.38 -10.03 -12.44
CA PHE A 340 -29.57 -11.40 -12.92
C PHE A 340 -29.53 -11.49 -14.46
N ARG A 341 -30.28 -10.61 -15.15
CA ARG A 341 -30.29 -10.56 -16.62
C ARG A 341 -28.92 -10.19 -17.18
N LYS A 342 -28.21 -9.24 -16.56
CA LYS A 342 -26.86 -8.84 -16.99
C LYS A 342 -25.84 -9.97 -16.82
N VAL A 343 -25.82 -10.60 -15.66
CA VAL A 343 -24.95 -11.76 -15.36
C VAL A 343 -25.23 -12.90 -16.35
N SER A 344 -26.51 -13.20 -16.59
CA SER A 344 -26.90 -14.25 -17.53
C SER A 344 -26.45 -13.95 -18.96
N ARG A 345 -26.42 -12.68 -19.34
CA ARG A 345 -25.93 -12.23 -20.65
C ARG A 345 -24.41 -12.34 -20.75
N ILE A 346 -23.69 -11.81 -19.76
CA ILE A 346 -22.22 -11.92 -19.65
C ILE A 346 -21.79 -13.38 -19.77
N HIS A 347 -22.43 -14.28 -19.01
CA HIS A 347 -22.10 -15.70 -18.98
C HIS A 347 -22.30 -16.42 -20.34
N ARG A 348 -23.21 -15.94 -21.20
CA ARG A 348 -23.49 -16.56 -22.50
C ARG A 348 -22.73 -15.94 -23.66
N GLU A 349 -22.51 -14.63 -23.60
CA GLU A 349 -22.01 -13.85 -24.75
C GLU A 349 -20.53 -13.51 -24.65
N LEU A 350 -19.95 -13.52 -23.44
CA LEU A 350 -18.56 -13.11 -23.22
C LEU A 350 -17.65 -14.31 -22.94
N PRO A 351 -16.34 -14.19 -23.20
CA PRO A 351 -15.36 -15.23 -22.90
C PRO A 351 -15.37 -15.65 -21.43
N ALA A 352 -14.81 -16.84 -21.16
CA ALA A 352 -14.72 -17.38 -19.81
C ALA A 352 -13.97 -16.42 -18.87
N GLY A 353 -14.54 -16.21 -17.68
CA GLY A 353 -13.98 -15.35 -16.64
C GLY A 353 -14.88 -15.32 -15.40
N GLY A 354 -14.31 -14.90 -14.26
CA GLY A 354 -15.07 -14.74 -13.02
C GLY A 354 -16.04 -13.55 -13.11
N ILE A 355 -17.24 -13.68 -12.51
CA ILE A 355 -18.23 -12.61 -12.42
C ILE A 355 -18.44 -12.25 -10.95
N LEU A 356 -18.08 -11.01 -10.59
CA LEU A 356 -18.35 -10.44 -9.27
C LEU A 356 -19.58 -9.52 -9.35
N VAL A 357 -20.56 -9.74 -8.47
CA VAL A 357 -21.80 -8.97 -8.42
C VAL A 357 -21.96 -8.36 -7.03
N PHE A 358 -22.16 -7.04 -6.98
CA PHE A 358 -22.42 -6.31 -5.74
C PHE A 358 -23.93 -6.12 -5.54
N LEU A 359 -24.43 -6.50 -4.36
CA LEU A 359 -25.80 -6.35 -3.91
C LEU A 359 -25.80 -5.77 -2.49
N THR A 360 -26.93 -5.22 -2.03
CA THR A 360 -26.96 -4.44 -0.78
C THR A 360 -27.13 -5.30 0.46
N GLY A 361 -27.80 -6.45 0.36
CA GLY A 361 -28.10 -7.30 1.53
C GLY A 361 -27.99 -8.79 1.28
N GLN A 362 -27.80 -9.55 2.36
CA GLN A 362 -27.70 -11.02 2.32
C GLN A 362 -28.92 -11.67 1.67
N ALA A 363 -30.14 -11.18 1.94
CA ALA A 363 -31.36 -11.72 1.35
C ALA A 363 -31.37 -11.60 -0.19
N GLU A 364 -30.88 -10.49 -0.73
CA GLU A 364 -30.78 -10.26 -2.17
C GLU A 364 -29.69 -11.13 -2.79
N VAL A 365 -28.55 -11.27 -2.11
CA VAL A 365 -27.46 -12.19 -2.50
C VAL A 365 -28.00 -13.61 -2.62
N MET A 366 -28.71 -14.09 -1.60
CA MET A 366 -29.30 -15.44 -1.62
C MET A 366 -30.35 -15.60 -2.72
N ARG A 367 -31.21 -14.58 -2.93
CA ARG A 367 -32.21 -14.56 -4.01
C ARG A 367 -31.54 -14.66 -5.39
N LEU A 368 -30.50 -13.88 -5.64
CA LEU A 368 -29.76 -13.91 -6.92
C LEU A 368 -29.05 -15.25 -7.11
N CYS A 369 -28.34 -15.75 -6.09
CA CYS A 369 -27.68 -17.06 -6.13
C CYS A 369 -28.67 -18.17 -6.50
N GLN A 370 -29.85 -18.19 -5.87
CA GLN A 370 -30.86 -19.20 -6.17
C GLN A 370 -31.42 -19.07 -7.60
N LYS A 371 -31.64 -17.85 -8.10
CA LYS A 371 -32.07 -17.63 -9.50
C LYS A 371 -31.02 -18.11 -10.50
N LEU A 372 -29.73 -17.83 -10.25
CA LEU A 372 -28.62 -18.25 -11.12
C LEU A 372 -28.48 -19.77 -11.12
N LYS A 373 -28.47 -20.42 -9.95
CA LYS A 373 -28.44 -21.87 -9.81
C LYS A 373 -29.55 -22.55 -10.60
N ARG A 374 -30.81 -22.13 -10.39
CA ARG A 374 -31.96 -22.67 -11.14
C ARG A 374 -31.84 -22.49 -12.66
N ARG A 375 -31.20 -21.41 -13.13
CA ARG A 375 -31.09 -21.12 -14.56
C ARG A 375 -30.00 -21.92 -15.28
N PHE A 376 -28.93 -22.31 -14.56
CA PHE A 376 -27.72 -22.87 -15.17
C PHE A 376 -27.36 -24.28 -14.66
N GLU A 377 -27.81 -24.72 -13.47
CA GLU A 377 -27.64 -26.11 -13.02
C GLU A 377 -28.49 -27.08 -13.86
N SER A 378 -29.67 -26.65 -14.30
CA SER A 378 -30.60 -27.45 -15.12
C SER A 378 -30.06 -27.83 -16.52
N SER A 379 -29.01 -27.16 -16.99
CA SER A 379 -28.39 -27.39 -18.31
C SER A 379 -27.25 -28.42 -18.28
N SER A 380 -26.82 -28.89 -17.11
CA SER A 380 -25.71 -29.83 -16.95
C SER A 380 -26.12 -31.32 -17.03
N PHE A 381 -27.42 -31.62 -17.19
CA PHE A 381 -27.96 -32.98 -17.18
C PHE A 381 -28.34 -33.54 -18.57
N SER A 382 -28.12 -32.81 -19.67
CA SER A 382 -28.51 -33.26 -21.02
C SER A 382 -27.37 -33.73 -21.94
N GLU A 383 -26.12 -33.84 -21.47
CA GLU A 383 -24.98 -34.32 -22.28
C GLU A 383 -24.55 -35.77 -22.00
N LYS A 384 -25.34 -36.53 -21.25
CA LYS A 384 -25.18 -38.00 -21.11
C LYS A 384 -26.47 -38.72 -21.46
N GLY A 385 -26.80 -38.76 -22.74
CA GLY A 385 -27.92 -39.55 -23.23
C GLY A 385 -28.26 -39.27 -24.68
N GLY A 386 -27.55 -39.92 -25.61
CA GLY A 386 -27.98 -40.01 -27.01
C GLY A 386 -26.81 -40.05 -27.99
N GLY A 387 -26.49 -41.24 -28.49
CA GLY A 387 -25.54 -41.48 -29.58
C GLY A 387 -24.64 -42.66 -29.29
#